data_AF-A0A0R2SDK7-F1
#
_entry.id   AF-A0A0R2SDK7-F1
#
_cell.length_a   1.000
_cell.length_b   1.000
_cell.length_c   1.000
_cell.angle_alpha   90.00
_cell.angle_beta   90.00
_cell.angle_gamma   90.00
#
_symmetry.space_group_name_H-M   'P 1'
#
loop_
_entity.id
_entity.type
_entity.pdbx_description
1 polymer ?
#
loop_
_entity_poly.entity_id
_entity_poly.type
_entity_poly.pdbx_seq_one_letter_code
_entity_poly.pdbx_strand_id
1 'polypeptide(L)'
;MNPEQPRWIAFAFGAAFALVPLASFAQELGDTSHWPMHLASAVLLAAFGATAVRSSTATGSIPWAVWASGGLALLALSSFWTTELFAVSEARYATGRYLGYTAAALVGWRMGLRGIPILAWGLLGAGGIEALSALGDLGQNSKAMADPYLAPGILGHKNFTSSAMALALPAAWYLWNRTQGAARTAVVAVGVAILVAVVVLRTRSIWIGITLWAVFAAIRSIRNWKPLAAGLALGILVLAGVLARPKAREALLDPTNLRIREVFWTHSLSMLEAQPVTGVGAGQWRIHFPGYGLRGMNPSVAEGVTAEVRPHNDALWMGAEHGWPGIAIWASLWIGLAVAWWRLRREDGADLVAGIALIVLTYSLFEFPLERAAVWIPFILAAGMLRPNSLETKQTEFARWLPIGVIGALTAGYAFTAVQGISSERDQEELLALNAQQNAPKLLPAALETLDSWTELDRFGNPAPYFAGMSAMFLEAQRGPLTASSFSEAEAYFLQSLELHPHHVVTWYQLANMYRYRGDAPKAEVTYRELLKRSPRHPGGQMHLAHSLLAQNRPEEAAAVLFAAFGDEAYYQQPDYRNAAIQALRQCPDRVAMKGVQAVLNERASLDDTGLFARFLAEKATWIGR
;
A
#
# COMPACT_ATOMS: atom_id res chain seq x y z
N MET A 1 -29.84 -28.35 3.14
CA MET A 1 -28.48 -28.63 3.65
C MET A 1 -28.50 -28.49 5.15
N ASN A 2 -28.10 -29.51 5.93
CA ASN A 2 -28.09 -29.44 7.39
C ASN A 2 -27.01 -28.43 7.85
N PRO A 3 -27.36 -27.33 8.54
CA PRO A 3 -26.40 -26.33 9.03
C PRO A 3 -25.49 -26.86 10.15
N GLU A 4 -25.83 -27.99 10.78
CA GLU A 4 -25.08 -28.58 11.90
C GLU A 4 -23.92 -29.49 11.47
N GLN A 5 -23.84 -29.86 10.18
CA GLN A 5 -22.76 -30.72 9.70
C GLN A 5 -21.47 -29.92 9.43
N PRO A 6 -20.32 -30.34 10.01
CA PRO A 6 -19.03 -29.74 9.73
C PRO A 6 -18.70 -29.75 8.23
N ARG A 7 -18.14 -28.65 7.72
CA ARG A 7 -17.72 -28.53 6.31
C ARG A 7 -16.21 -28.62 6.20
N TRP A 8 -15.64 -29.76 6.57
CA TRP A 8 -14.19 -29.99 6.55
C TRP A 8 -13.55 -29.79 5.18
N ILE A 9 -14.27 -30.09 4.10
CA ILE A 9 -13.80 -29.80 2.74
C ILE A 9 -13.61 -28.29 2.55
N ALA A 10 -14.56 -27.47 2.99
CA ALA A 10 -14.44 -26.00 2.90
C ALA A 10 -13.30 -25.47 3.78
N PHE A 11 -13.12 -26.04 4.97
CA PHE A 11 -11.97 -25.74 5.83
C PHE A 11 -10.64 -26.04 5.14
N ALA A 12 -10.49 -27.23 4.56
CA ALA A 12 -9.27 -27.62 3.84
C ALA A 12 -9.02 -26.73 2.61
N PHE A 13 -10.05 -26.35 1.86
CA PHE A 13 -9.92 -25.39 0.76
C PHE A 13 -9.46 -24.01 1.24
N GLY A 14 -10.01 -23.50 2.34
CA GLY A 14 -9.57 -22.24 2.94
C GLY A 14 -8.12 -22.28 3.39
N ALA A 15 -7.71 -23.39 4.02
CA ALA A 15 -6.32 -23.62 4.40
C ALA A 15 -5.40 -23.66 3.16
N ALA A 16 -5.78 -24.38 2.10
CA ALA A 16 -5.01 -24.43 0.85
C ALA A 16 -4.90 -23.06 0.16
N PHE A 17 -5.98 -22.27 0.18
CA PHE A 17 -5.97 -20.90 -0.36
C PHE A 17 -4.99 -19.99 0.39
N ALA A 18 -4.93 -20.10 1.73
CA ALA A 18 -3.96 -19.33 2.53
C ALA A 18 -2.49 -19.74 2.29
N LEU A 19 -2.24 -20.94 1.75
CA LEU A 19 -0.90 -21.43 1.43
C LEU A 19 -0.36 -20.95 0.07
N VAL A 20 -1.17 -20.28 -0.75
CA VAL A 20 -0.77 -19.78 -2.09
C VAL A 20 0.54 -18.97 -2.09
N PRO A 21 0.82 -18.09 -1.11
CA PRO A 21 2.08 -17.34 -1.09
C PRO A 21 3.33 -18.24 -1.03
N LEU A 22 3.21 -19.48 -0.54
CA LEU A 22 4.31 -20.44 -0.48
C LEU A 22 4.55 -21.19 -1.80
N ALA A 23 3.72 -20.99 -2.82
CA ALA A 23 3.92 -21.59 -4.13
C ALA A 23 5.22 -21.06 -4.76
N SER A 24 5.94 -21.91 -5.49
CA SER A 24 7.24 -21.56 -6.08
C SER A 24 7.17 -20.30 -6.95
N PHE A 25 6.14 -20.18 -7.80
CA PHE A 25 5.95 -19.00 -8.65
C PHE A 25 5.70 -17.71 -7.87
N ALA A 26 5.16 -17.80 -6.64
CA ALA A 26 4.90 -16.64 -5.80
C ALA A 26 6.17 -16.20 -5.05
N GLN A 27 7.04 -17.15 -4.69
CA GLN A 27 8.31 -16.89 -3.99
C GLN A 27 9.36 -16.20 -4.88
N GLU A 28 9.18 -16.23 -6.20
CA GLU A 28 9.99 -15.47 -7.16
C GLU A 28 9.65 -13.97 -7.19
N LEU A 29 8.55 -13.56 -6.55
CA LEU A 29 8.03 -12.19 -6.59
C LEU A 29 8.38 -11.39 -5.34
N GLY A 30 8.37 -10.07 -5.49
CA GLY A 30 8.64 -9.13 -4.40
C GLY A 30 7.59 -9.15 -3.28
N ASP A 31 6.31 -9.26 -3.62
CA ASP A 31 5.16 -9.41 -2.72
C ASP A 31 4.41 -10.70 -3.05
N THR A 32 4.81 -11.77 -2.36
CA THR A 32 4.26 -13.12 -2.51
C THR A 32 2.75 -13.20 -2.23
N SER A 33 2.17 -12.18 -1.60
CA SER A 33 0.79 -12.15 -1.14
C SER A 33 -0.15 -11.25 -1.95
N HIS A 34 0.37 -10.50 -2.94
CA HIS A 34 -0.42 -9.56 -3.72
C HIS A 34 -1.07 -10.24 -4.94
N TRP A 35 -0.43 -10.19 -6.12
CA TRP A 35 -0.98 -10.74 -7.35
C TRP A 35 -1.20 -12.27 -7.32
N PRO A 36 -0.37 -13.09 -6.66
CA PRO A 36 -0.66 -14.52 -6.49
C PRO A 36 -2.02 -14.77 -5.82
N MET A 37 -2.37 -13.99 -4.79
CA MET A 37 -3.67 -14.10 -4.12
C MET A 37 -4.82 -13.61 -4.99
N HIS A 38 -4.60 -12.59 -5.84
CA HIS A 38 -5.59 -12.16 -6.84
C HIS A 38 -5.87 -13.27 -7.86
N LEU A 39 -4.82 -13.93 -8.38
CA LEU A 39 -4.97 -15.04 -9.32
C LEU A 39 -5.67 -16.24 -8.69
N ALA A 40 -5.27 -16.64 -7.48
CA ALA A 40 -5.94 -17.71 -6.74
C ALA A 40 -7.42 -17.39 -6.47
N SER A 41 -7.73 -16.12 -6.18
CA SER A 41 -9.10 -15.64 -6.02
C SER A 41 -9.89 -15.78 -7.32
N ALA A 42 -9.31 -15.44 -8.47
CA ALA A 42 -9.98 -15.60 -9.76
C ALA A 42 -10.30 -17.07 -10.07
N VAL A 43 -9.38 -18.00 -9.79
CA VAL A 43 -9.62 -19.45 -9.92
C VAL A 43 -10.78 -19.91 -9.01
N LEU A 44 -10.78 -19.44 -7.76
CA LEU A 44 -11.85 -19.73 -6.80
C LEU A 44 -13.20 -19.19 -7.26
N LEU A 45 -13.23 -17.96 -7.81
CA LEU A 45 -14.44 -17.34 -8.34
C LEU A 45 -14.96 -18.05 -9.60
N ALA A 46 -14.08 -18.54 -10.47
CA ALA A 46 -14.46 -19.35 -11.63
C ALA A 46 -15.11 -20.67 -11.19
N ALA A 47 -14.52 -21.35 -10.20
CA ALA A 47 -15.04 -22.61 -9.66
C ALA A 47 -16.40 -22.42 -8.97
N PHE A 48 -16.54 -21.40 -8.12
CA PHE A 48 -17.81 -21.09 -7.47
C PHE A 48 -18.85 -20.53 -8.44
N GLY A 49 -18.46 -19.73 -9.42
CA GLY A 49 -19.36 -19.23 -10.47
C GLY A 49 -20.00 -20.36 -11.27
N ALA A 50 -19.20 -21.34 -11.70
CA ALA A 50 -19.70 -22.50 -12.44
C ALA A 50 -20.69 -23.34 -11.61
N THR A 51 -20.44 -23.53 -10.31
CA THR A 51 -21.28 -24.35 -9.43
C THR A 51 -22.53 -23.61 -8.92
N ALA A 52 -22.38 -22.34 -8.55
CA ALA A 52 -23.47 -21.50 -8.04
C ALA A 52 -24.51 -21.20 -9.10
N VAL A 53 -24.11 -21.07 -10.38
CA VAL A 53 -25.08 -20.84 -11.46
C VAL A 53 -25.83 -22.12 -11.85
N ARG A 54 -25.18 -23.28 -11.82
CA ARG A 54 -25.84 -24.58 -12.09
C ARG A 54 -26.89 -24.96 -11.04
N SER A 55 -26.70 -24.52 -9.79
CA SER A 55 -27.53 -24.92 -8.65
C SER A 55 -28.63 -23.91 -8.27
N SER A 56 -28.61 -22.70 -8.84
CA SER A 56 -29.49 -21.60 -8.43
C SER A 56 -30.46 -21.18 -9.54
N THR A 57 -31.75 -21.43 -9.37
CA THR A 57 -32.83 -20.85 -10.19
C THR A 57 -33.26 -19.46 -9.70
N ALA A 58 -32.59 -18.91 -8.69
CA ALA A 58 -33.03 -17.69 -8.01
C ALA A 58 -32.84 -16.44 -8.89
N THR A 59 -33.95 -15.81 -9.26
CA THR A 59 -34.04 -14.47 -9.84
C THR A 59 -34.42 -13.49 -8.73
N GLY A 60 -33.40 -12.97 -8.03
CA GLY A 60 -33.56 -12.02 -6.93
C GLY A 60 -33.16 -10.60 -7.27
N SER A 61 -33.52 -9.65 -6.41
CA SER A 61 -32.91 -8.33 -6.44
C SER A 61 -31.39 -8.46 -6.29
N ILE A 62 -30.65 -7.81 -7.17
CA ILE A 62 -29.18 -7.78 -7.13
C ILE A 62 -28.74 -6.98 -5.88
N PRO A 63 -27.88 -7.54 -5.01
CA PRO A 63 -27.39 -6.87 -3.82
C PRO A 63 -26.65 -5.58 -4.15
N TRP A 64 -26.74 -4.58 -3.27
CA TRP A 64 -26.06 -3.30 -3.47
C TRP A 64 -24.54 -3.43 -3.62
N ALA A 65 -23.93 -4.45 -2.99
CA ALA A 65 -22.50 -4.74 -3.14
C ALA A 65 -22.07 -5.01 -4.59
N VAL A 66 -22.96 -5.58 -5.43
CA VAL A 66 -22.69 -5.77 -6.87
C VAL A 66 -22.65 -4.42 -7.59
N TRP A 67 -23.63 -3.56 -7.32
CA TRP A 67 -23.72 -2.24 -7.94
C TRP A 67 -22.56 -1.33 -7.51
N ALA A 68 -22.21 -1.33 -6.21
CA ALA A 68 -21.09 -0.55 -5.73
C ALA A 68 -19.75 -1.03 -6.31
N SER A 69 -19.50 -2.36 -6.35
CA SER A 69 -18.27 -2.91 -6.94
C SER A 69 -18.18 -2.64 -8.45
N GLY A 70 -19.30 -2.82 -9.18
CA GLY A 70 -19.36 -2.51 -10.61
C GLY A 70 -19.20 -1.02 -10.89
N GLY A 71 -19.74 -0.17 -10.02
CA GLY A 71 -19.56 1.27 -10.08
C GLY A 71 -18.09 1.69 -9.92
N LEU A 72 -17.35 1.07 -8.99
CA LEU A 72 -15.91 1.30 -8.86
C LEU A 72 -15.16 0.85 -10.13
N ALA A 73 -15.50 -0.31 -10.69
CA ALA A 73 -14.90 -0.78 -11.94
C ALA A 73 -15.15 0.17 -13.10
N LEU A 74 -16.37 0.73 -13.21
CA LEU A 74 -16.72 1.71 -14.22
C LEU A 74 -16.00 3.04 -14.01
N LEU A 75 -15.85 3.52 -12.76
CA LEU A 75 -15.08 4.73 -12.47
C LEU A 75 -13.60 4.57 -12.83
N ALA A 76 -12.98 3.45 -12.44
CA ALA A 76 -11.61 3.16 -12.81
C ALA A 76 -11.43 3.06 -14.34
N LEU A 77 -12.34 2.36 -15.02
CA LEU A 77 -12.35 2.27 -16.47
C LEU A 77 -12.58 3.63 -17.14
N SER A 78 -13.39 4.51 -16.54
CA SER A 78 -13.62 5.85 -17.10
C SER A 78 -12.38 6.75 -17.05
N SER A 79 -11.42 6.45 -16.16
CA SER A 79 -10.19 7.25 -16.01
C SER A 79 -9.36 7.28 -17.32
N PHE A 80 -9.44 6.24 -18.15
CA PHE A 80 -8.77 6.18 -19.45
C PHE A 80 -9.21 7.28 -20.45
N TRP A 81 -10.39 7.88 -20.24
CA TRP A 81 -10.91 8.95 -21.11
C TRP A 81 -11.16 10.27 -20.38
N THR A 82 -11.06 10.29 -19.06
CA THR A 82 -11.46 11.46 -18.25
C THR A 82 -10.30 12.10 -17.51
N THR A 83 -9.15 11.41 -17.41
CA THR A 83 -7.96 11.91 -16.70
C THR A 83 -6.72 11.67 -17.54
N GLU A 84 -5.72 12.54 -17.39
CA GLU A 84 -4.37 12.29 -17.88
C GLU A 84 -3.71 11.22 -16.99
N LEU A 85 -3.43 10.06 -17.58
CA LEU A 85 -2.78 8.95 -16.88
C LEU A 85 -1.29 8.96 -17.20
N PHE A 86 -0.45 9.14 -16.19
CA PHE A 86 1.00 9.06 -16.35
C PHE A 86 1.47 7.61 -16.48
N ALA A 87 0.90 6.69 -15.68
CA ALA A 87 1.12 5.26 -15.82
C ALA A 87 -0.22 4.54 -16.07
N VAL A 88 -0.41 4.08 -17.31
CA VAL A 88 -1.63 3.39 -17.75
C VAL A 88 -1.78 2.03 -17.07
N SER A 89 -0.68 1.36 -16.75
CA SER A 89 -0.62 0.08 -16.04
C SER A 89 -1.38 0.12 -14.72
N GLU A 90 -1.18 1.16 -13.92
CA GLU A 90 -1.82 1.37 -12.62
C GLU A 90 -3.35 1.44 -12.73
N ALA A 91 -3.86 2.15 -13.75
CA ALA A 91 -5.29 2.23 -14.02
C ALA A 91 -5.87 0.87 -14.45
N ARG A 92 -5.11 0.08 -15.23
CA ARG A 92 -5.51 -1.28 -15.64
C ARG A 92 -5.54 -2.23 -14.45
N TYR A 93 -4.55 -2.16 -13.57
CA TYR A 93 -4.49 -2.94 -12.34
C TYR A 93 -5.68 -2.62 -11.42
N ALA A 94 -5.98 -1.35 -11.20
CA ALA A 94 -7.15 -0.92 -10.43
C ALA A 94 -8.46 -1.45 -11.05
N THR A 95 -8.64 -1.26 -12.37
CA THR A 95 -9.82 -1.72 -13.10
C THR A 95 -10.01 -3.23 -12.96
N GLY A 96 -8.97 -4.02 -13.21
CA GLY A 96 -9.04 -5.47 -13.12
C GLY A 96 -9.39 -5.97 -11.71
N ARG A 97 -8.84 -5.36 -10.66
CA ARG A 97 -9.22 -5.67 -9.26
C ARG A 97 -10.72 -5.43 -9.03
N TYR A 98 -11.26 -4.30 -9.47
CA TYR A 98 -12.68 -3.97 -9.29
C TYR A 98 -13.62 -4.86 -10.12
N LEU A 99 -13.20 -5.31 -11.31
CA LEU A 99 -13.90 -6.36 -12.05
C LEU A 99 -13.97 -7.66 -11.23
N GLY A 100 -12.87 -8.04 -10.58
CA GLY A 100 -12.81 -9.17 -9.66
C GLY A 100 -13.77 -9.02 -8.47
N TYR A 101 -13.89 -7.82 -7.91
CA TYR A 101 -14.82 -7.54 -6.80
C TYR A 101 -16.27 -7.65 -7.25
N THR A 102 -16.58 -7.17 -8.44
CA THR A 102 -17.89 -7.33 -9.06
C THR A 102 -18.23 -8.81 -9.29
N ALA A 103 -17.26 -9.59 -9.79
CA ALA A 103 -17.41 -11.04 -9.94
C ALA A 103 -17.65 -11.73 -8.58
N ALA A 104 -16.88 -11.38 -7.54
CA ALA A 104 -17.06 -11.91 -6.18
C ALA A 104 -18.45 -11.62 -5.62
N ALA A 105 -18.94 -10.38 -5.76
CA ALA A 105 -20.28 -9.99 -5.33
C ALA A 105 -21.37 -10.78 -6.07
N LEU A 106 -21.22 -10.99 -7.38
CA LEU A 106 -22.14 -11.78 -8.20
C LEU A 106 -22.13 -13.25 -7.83
N VAL A 107 -20.96 -13.86 -7.62
CA VAL A 107 -20.84 -15.24 -7.14
C VAL A 107 -21.51 -15.38 -5.77
N GLY A 108 -21.25 -14.45 -4.85
CA GLY A 108 -21.86 -14.39 -3.53
C GLY A 108 -23.39 -14.29 -3.62
N TRP A 109 -23.89 -13.42 -4.50
CA TRP A 109 -25.32 -13.28 -4.79
C TRP A 109 -25.96 -14.60 -5.22
N ARG A 110 -25.31 -15.35 -6.11
CA ARG A 110 -25.80 -16.65 -6.58
C ARG A 110 -25.81 -17.70 -5.47
N MET A 111 -24.81 -17.70 -4.59
CA MET A 111 -24.73 -18.58 -3.42
C MET A 111 -25.80 -18.24 -2.36
N GLY A 112 -26.05 -16.94 -2.12
CA GLY A 112 -26.95 -16.45 -1.08
C GLY A 112 -26.55 -16.89 0.33
N LEU A 113 -27.44 -16.70 1.31
CA LEU A 113 -27.17 -17.07 2.71
C LEU A 113 -26.90 -18.58 2.92
N ARG A 114 -27.34 -19.43 1.98
CA ARG A 114 -27.01 -20.88 1.98
C ARG A 114 -25.52 -21.17 1.84
N GLY A 115 -24.76 -20.22 1.27
CA GLY A 115 -23.30 -20.30 1.14
C GLY A 115 -22.53 -19.96 2.42
N ILE A 116 -23.18 -19.33 3.41
CA ILE A 116 -22.53 -18.85 4.62
C ILE A 116 -21.79 -19.94 5.41
N PRO A 117 -22.34 -21.15 5.62
CA PRO A 117 -21.58 -22.22 6.28
C PRO A 117 -20.29 -22.59 5.55
N ILE A 118 -20.28 -22.58 4.21
CA ILE A 118 -19.09 -22.88 3.40
C ILE A 118 -18.05 -21.78 3.61
N LEU A 119 -18.46 -20.52 3.50
CA LEU A 119 -17.61 -19.35 3.74
C LEU A 119 -17.01 -19.38 5.16
N ALA A 120 -17.82 -19.62 6.18
CA ALA A 120 -17.36 -19.60 7.57
C ALA A 120 -16.30 -20.67 7.84
N TRP A 121 -16.50 -21.90 7.35
CA TRP A 121 -15.51 -22.97 7.48
C TRP A 121 -14.24 -22.67 6.67
N GLY A 122 -14.37 -22.08 5.47
CA GLY A 122 -13.22 -21.64 4.67
C GLY A 122 -12.39 -20.55 5.35
N LEU A 123 -13.04 -19.51 5.89
CA LEU A 123 -12.37 -18.46 6.65
C LEU A 123 -11.65 -19.02 7.88
N LEU A 124 -12.27 -19.96 8.60
CA LEU A 124 -11.65 -20.61 9.76
C LEU A 124 -10.39 -21.41 9.35
N GLY A 125 -10.43 -22.11 8.22
CA GLY A 125 -9.27 -22.83 7.69
C GLY A 125 -8.13 -21.92 7.27
N ALA A 126 -8.44 -20.84 6.54
CA ALA A 126 -7.47 -19.82 6.13
C ALA A 126 -6.82 -19.15 7.35
N GLY A 127 -7.66 -18.64 8.27
CA GLY A 127 -7.19 -18.00 9.50
C GLY A 127 -6.38 -18.93 10.40
N GLY A 128 -6.66 -20.24 10.39
CA GLY A 128 -5.85 -21.23 11.09
C GLY A 128 -4.42 -21.34 10.55
N ILE A 129 -4.26 -21.39 9.22
CA ILE A 129 -2.92 -21.41 8.58
C ILE A 129 -2.17 -20.10 8.82
N GLU A 130 -2.86 -18.97 8.69
CA GLU A 130 -2.29 -17.65 8.95
C GLU A 130 -1.84 -17.50 10.41
N ALA A 131 -2.64 -17.99 11.37
CA ALA A 131 -2.29 -18.01 12.79
C ALA A 131 -1.06 -18.90 13.06
N LEU A 132 -1.04 -20.11 12.50
CA LEU A 132 0.08 -21.04 12.66
C LEU A 132 1.37 -20.46 12.09
N SER A 133 1.30 -19.81 10.92
CA SER A 133 2.46 -19.15 10.32
C SER A 133 2.97 -18.00 11.21
N ALA A 134 2.10 -17.08 11.62
CA ALA A 134 2.50 -15.94 12.46
C ALA A 134 3.08 -16.39 13.82
N LEU A 135 2.45 -17.36 14.48
CA LEU A 135 2.94 -17.93 15.74
C LEU A 135 4.24 -18.73 15.54
N GLY A 136 4.39 -19.37 14.38
CA GLY A 136 5.62 -20.06 13.96
C GLY A 136 6.80 -19.09 13.87
N ASP A 137 6.63 -17.97 13.17
CA ASP A 137 7.66 -16.94 13.05
C ASP A 137 8.07 -16.38 14.43
N LEU A 138 7.08 -16.13 15.30
CA LEU A 138 7.30 -15.67 16.68
C LEU A 138 8.08 -16.69 17.52
N GLY A 139 7.86 -17.98 17.29
CA GLY A 139 8.59 -19.05 17.96
C GLY A 139 10.03 -19.24 17.44
N GLN A 140 10.24 -19.01 16.14
CA GLN A 140 11.55 -19.16 15.50
C GLN A 140 12.46 -17.94 15.71
N ASN A 141 11.88 -16.74 15.83
CA ASN A 141 12.62 -15.50 16.00
C ASN A 141 12.40 -14.89 17.38
N SER A 142 13.37 -15.09 18.28
CA SER A 142 13.30 -14.59 19.66
C SER A 142 13.11 -13.07 19.77
N LYS A 143 13.49 -12.30 18.74
CA LYS A 143 13.30 -10.85 18.66
C LYS A 143 11.90 -10.45 18.18
N ALA A 144 11.16 -11.35 17.52
CA ALA A 144 9.86 -11.03 16.93
C ALA A 144 8.78 -10.66 17.97
N MET A 145 8.94 -11.15 19.21
CA MET A 145 8.09 -10.72 20.32
C MET A 145 8.31 -9.24 20.71
N ALA A 146 9.50 -8.69 20.51
CA ALA A 146 9.78 -7.27 20.70
C ALA A 146 9.36 -6.47 19.46
N ASP A 147 9.75 -6.96 18.28
CA ASP A 147 9.47 -6.35 16.98
C ASP A 147 8.61 -7.27 16.10
N PRO A 148 7.30 -7.00 15.96
CA PRO A 148 6.40 -7.92 15.28
C PRO A 148 6.57 -7.90 13.75
N TYR A 149 7.37 -6.98 13.20
CA TYR A 149 7.70 -6.99 11.77
C TYR A 149 8.60 -8.17 11.39
N LEU A 150 9.29 -8.75 12.37
CA LEU A 150 10.05 -9.99 12.22
C LEU A 150 9.18 -11.26 12.25
N ALA A 151 7.86 -11.10 12.42
CA ALA A 151 6.86 -12.14 12.23
C ALA A 151 5.89 -11.71 11.13
N PRO A 152 6.36 -11.62 9.87
CA PRO A 152 5.54 -11.19 8.75
C PRO A 152 4.35 -12.11 8.49
N GLY A 153 4.45 -13.39 8.89
CA GLY A 153 3.48 -14.42 8.56
C GLY A 153 3.46 -14.74 7.08
N ILE A 154 2.56 -15.63 6.70
CA ILE A 154 2.48 -16.18 5.34
C ILE A 154 2.15 -15.16 4.26
N LEU A 155 1.60 -13.99 4.63
CA LEU A 155 1.28 -12.91 3.70
C LEU A 155 2.42 -11.87 3.60
N GLY A 156 3.64 -12.21 4.01
CA GLY A 156 4.84 -11.39 3.82
C GLY A 156 4.91 -10.11 4.66
N HIS A 157 3.84 -9.76 5.38
CA HIS A 157 3.80 -8.59 6.24
C HIS A 157 2.76 -8.75 7.37
N LYS A 158 3.15 -8.39 8.60
CA LYS A 158 2.37 -8.61 9.82
C LYS A 158 0.94 -8.07 9.75
N ASN A 159 0.75 -6.90 9.13
CA ASN A 159 -0.57 -6.27 9.05
C ASN A 159 -1.48 -7.03 8.08
N PHE A 160 -0.92 -7.54 6.98
CA PHE A 160 -1.69 -8.28 5.98
C PHE A 160 -2.14 -9.61 6.58
N THR A 161 -1.23 -10.38 7.18
CA THR A 161 -1.56 -11.62 7.89
C THR A 161 -2.55 -11.38 9.01
N SER A 162 -2.35 -10.35 9.85
CA SER A 162 -3.29 -10.03 10.93
C SER A 162 -4.69 -9.66 10.41
N SER A 163 -4.79 -8.99 9.26
CA SER A 163 -6.07 -8.52 8.72
C SER A 163 -6.90 -9.63 8.06
N ALA A 164 -6.28 -10.51 7.28
CA ALA A 164 -6.95 -11.66 6.66
C ALA A 164 -7.45 -12.64 7.74
N MET A 165 -6.59 -12.92 8.73
CA MET A 165 -6.89 -13.82 9.83
C MET A 165 -8.02 -13.30 10.73
N ALA A 166 -8.14 -11.99 10.90
CA ALA A 166 -9.19 -11.40 11.74
C ALA A 166 -10.61 -11.70 11.21
N LEU A 167 -10.78 -11.94 9.91
CA LEU A 167 -12.08 -12.30 9.32
C LEU A 167 -12.61 -13.65 9.84
N ALA A 168 -11.70 -14.51 10.31
CA ALA A 168 -12.04 -15.80 10.87
C ALA A 168 -12.61 -15.73 12.30
N LEU A 169 -12.48 -14.62 13.03
CA LEU A 169 -13.05 -14.48 14.38
C LEU A 169 -14.60 -14.43 14.36
N PRO A 170 -15.25 -13.58 13.54
CA PRO A 170 -16.69 -13.69 13.28
C PRO A 170 -17.11 -15.08 12.83
N ALA A 171 -16.31 -15.74 11.98
CA ALA A 171 -16.61 -17.08 11.49
C ALA A 171 -16.55 -18.14 12.61
N ALA A 172 -15.52 -18.11 13.46
CA ALA A 172 -15.38 -18.98 14.62
C ALA A 172 -16.57 -18.81 15.58
N TRP A 173 -17.00 -17.57 15.83
CA TRP A 173 -18.20 -17.28 16.63
C TRP A 173 -19.48 -17.85 16.01
N TYR A 174 -19.66 -17.66 14.70
CA TYR A 174 -20.79 -18.22 13.96
C TYR A 174 -20.83 -19.76 14.06
N LEU A 175 -19.68 -20.41 13.91
CA LEU A 175 -19.55 -21.87 13.95
C LEU A 175 -19.65 -22.45 15.36
N TRP A 176 -19.16 -21.76 16.38
CA TRP A 176 -19.29 -22.18 17.79
C TRP A 176 -20.75 -22.46 18.16
N ASN A 177 -21.65 -21.58 17.71
CA ASN A 177 -23.09 -21.69 17.97
C ASN A 177 -23.79 -22.81 17.16
N ARG A 178 -23.11 -23.45 16.21
CA ARG A 178 -23.69 -24.43 15.25
C ARG A 178 -23.02 -25.79 15.25
N THR A 179 -21.87 -25.91 15.91
CA THR A 179 -21.08 -27.14 15.95
C THR A 179 -21.15 -27.77 17.33
N GLN A 180 -20.92 -29.08 17.42
CA GLN A 180 -20.84 -29.84 18.68
C GLN A 180 -19.66 -30.82 18.63
N GLY A 181 -19.32 -31.43 19.77
CA GLY A 181 -18.27 -32.45 19.88
C GLY A 181 -16.90 -31.98 19.36
N ALA A 182 -16.20 -32.87 18.65
CA ALA A 182 -14.86 -32.61 18.12
C ALA A 182 -14.79 -31.39 17.18
N ALA A 183 -15.84 -31.14 16.40
CA ALA A 183 -15.89 -29.96 15.52
C ALA A 183 -15.91 -28.66 16.32
N ARG A 184 -16.66 -28.59 17.43
CA ARG A 184 -16.66 -27.42 18.31
C ARG A 184 -15.30 -27.21 18.97
N THR A 185 -14.64 -28.29 19.40
CA THR A 185 -13.28 -28.23 19.95
C THR A 185 -12.29 -27.65 18.95
N ALA A 186 -12.33 -28.09 17.70
CA ALA A 186 -11.49 -27.55 16.63
C ALA A 186 -11.76 -26.06 16.37
N VAL A 187 -13.04 -25.65 16.31
CA VAL A 187 -13.43 -24.24 16.15
C VAL A 187 -12.86 -23.37 17.27
N VAL A 188 -12.94 -23.81 18.52
CA VAL A 188 -12.36 -23.07 19.66
C VAL A 188 -10.85 -23.03 19.59
N ALA A 189 -10.19 -24.17 19.35
CA ALA A 189 -8.74 -24.23 19.31
C ALA A 189 -8.16 -23.29 18.24
N VAL A 190 -8.73 -23.32 17.03
CA VAL A 190 -8.34 -22.43 15.94
C VAL A 190 -8.69 -20.97 16.27
N GLY A 191 -9.89 -20.69 16.77
CA GLY A 191 -10.31 -19.34 17.15
C GLY A 191 -9.44 -18.71 18.25
N VAL A 192 -8.99 -19.51 19.21
CA VAL A 192 -8.05 -19.09 20.27
C VAL A 192 -6.67 -18.80 19.68
N ALA A 193 -6.13 -19.69 18.83
CA ALA A 193 -4.85 -19.46 18.17
C ALA A 193 -4.85 -18.16 17.35
N ILE A 194 -5.94 -17.93 16.60
CA ILE A 194 -6.17 -16.70 15.84
C ILE A 194 -6.18 -15.47 16.75
N LEU A 195 -6.95 -15.51 17.85
CA LEU A 195 -7.04 -14.39 18.78
C LEU A 195 -5.68 -14.05 19.39
N VAL A 196 -4.92 -15.06 19.83
CA VAL A 196 -3.56 -14.88 20.36
C VAL A 196 -2.65 -14.25 19.31
N ALA A 197 -2.65 -14.78 18.09
CA ALA A 197 -1.82 -14.27 16.99
C ALA A 197 -2.14 -12.80 16.67
N VAL A 198 -3.42 -12.42 16.55
CA VAL A 198 -3.83 -11.02 16.30
C VAL A 198 -3.36 -10.08 17.42
N VAL A 199 -3.41 -10.50 18.68
CA VAL A 199 -2.93 -9.68 19.80
C VAL A 199 -1.41 -9.57 19.81
N VAL A 200 -0.66 -10.60 19.41
CA VAL A 200 0.82 -10.50 19.40
C VAL A 200 1.34 -9.67 18.21
N LEU A 201 0.67 -9.71 17.05
CA LEU A 201 1.06 -8.95 15.84
C LEU A 201 0.84 -7.43 15.96
N ARG A 202 0.06 -6.97 16.95
CA ARG A 202 -0.07 -5.56 17.32
C ARG A 202 -0.56 -4.64 16.20
N THR A 203 -1.52 -5.10 15.41
CA THR A 203 -2.16 -4.29 14.36
C THR A 203 -3.33 -3.49 14.94
N ARG A 204 -3.07 -2.21 15.28
CA ARG A 204 -4.00 -1.35 16.04
C ARG A 204 -5.40 -1.24 15.41
N SER A 205 -5.50 -1.07 14.09
CA SER A 205 -6.77 -0.97 13.37
C SER A 205 -7.59 -2.26 13.44
N ILE A 206 -6.93 -3.42 13.41
CA ILE A 206 -7.59 -4.73 13.58
C ILE A 206 -8.11 -4.89 15.01
N TRP A 207 -7.38 -4.44 16.03
CA TRP A 207 -7.87 -4.49 17.42
C TRP A 207 -9.14 -3.66 17.62
N ILE A 208 -9.22 -2.48 17.01
CA ILE A 208 -10.43 -1.65 17.03
C ILE A 208 -11.57 -2.41 16.33
N GLY A 209 -11.32 -2.97 15.14
CA GLY A 209 -12.32 -3.70 14.36
C GLY A 209 -12.89 -4.92 15.10
N ILE A 210 -12.02 -5.75 15.70
CA ILE A 210 -12.47 -6.92 16.48
C ILE A 210 -13.21 -6.50 17.76
N THR A 211 -12.85 -5.36 18.36
CA THR A 211 -13.53 -4.85 19.55
C THR A 211 -14.95 -4.40 19.20
N LEU A 212 -15.10 -3.61 18.12
CA LEU A 212 -16.41 -3.20 17.62
C LEU A 212 -17.27 -4.40 17.23
N TRP A 213 -16.69 -5.39 16.55
CA TRP A 213 -17.37 -6.66 16.26
C TRP A 213 -17.77 -7.41 17.53
N ALA A 214 -16.89 -7.54 18.53
CA ALA A 214 -17.18 -8.27 19.76
C ALA A 214 -18.33 -7.62 20.55
N VAL A 215 -18.35 -6.28 20.62
CA VAL A 215 -19.47 -5.51 21.20
C VAL A 215 -20.76 -5.77 20.43
N PHE A 216 -20.71 -5.69 19.09
CA PHE A 216 -21.84 -6.03 18.23
C PHE A 216 -22.36 -7.46 18.50
N ALA A 217 -21.47 -8.45 18.51
CA ALA A 217 -21.82 -9.86 18.74
C ALA A 217 -22.41 -10.07 20.15
N ALA A 218 -21.88 -9.40 21.17
CA ALA A 218 -22.38 -9.47 22.54
C ALA A 218 -23.79 -8.89 22.66
N ILE A 219 -24.07 -7.75 22.03
CA ILE A 219 -25.41 -7.14 21.98
C ILE A 219 -26.40 -8.10 21.28
N ARG A 220 -26.00 -8.67 20.15
CA ARG A 220 -26.83 -9.60 19.37
C ARG A 220 -27.11 -10.91 20.11
N SER A 221 -26.19 -11.34 20.97
CA SER A 221 -26.24 -12.61 21.70
C SER A 221 -26.20 -12.41 23.22
N ILE A 222 -26.97 -11.46 23.74
CA ILE A 222 -26.92 -11.05 25.16
C ILE A 222 -27.16 -12.20 26.16
N ARG A 223 -27.81 -13.28 25.73
CA ARG A 223 -28.01 -14.49 26.56
C ARG A 223 -26.83 -15.47 26.54
N ASN A 224 -25.98 -15.42 25.51
CA ASN A 224 -24.87 -16.33 25.26
C ASN A 224 -23.50 -15.62 25.19
N TRP A 225 -23.34 -14.48 25.87
CA TRP A 225 -22.14 -13.64 25.78
C TRP A 225 -20.88 -14.22 26.47
N LYS A 226 -21.01 -15.25 27.32
CA LYS A 226 -19.89 -15.80 28.11
C LYS A 226 -18.66 -16.22 27.30
N PRO A 227 -18.76 -16.89 26.13
CA PRO A 227 -17.58 -17.24 25.34
C PRO A 227 -16.90 -16.00 24.74
N LEU A 228 -17.67 -14.96 24.37
CA LEU A 228 -17.09 -13.67 23.93
C LEU A 228 -16.32 -13.01 25.08
N ALA A 229 -16.88 -13.03 26.30
CA ALA A 229 -16.19 -12.51 27.47
C ALA A 229 -14.92 -13.30 27.81
N ALA A 230 -14.94 -14.63 27.69
CA ALA A 230 -13.77 -15.47 27.87
C ALA A 230 -12.68 -15.16 26.83
N GLY A 231 -13.07 -15.00 25.55
CA GLY A 231 -12.18 -14.54 24.50
C GLY A 231 -11.58 -13.16 24.81
N LEU A 232 -12.41 -12.18 25.18
CA LEU A 232 -11.94 -10.84 25.55
C LEU A 232 -10.97 -10.87 26.73
N ALA A 233 -11.28 -11.65 27.78
CA ALA A 233 -10.41 -11.82 28.93
C ALA A 233 -9.05 -12.43 28.53
N LEU A 234 -9.05 -13.43 27.65
CA LEU A 234 -7.82 -13.99 27.10
C LEU A 234 -7.03 -12.95 26.29
N GLY A 235 -7.70 -12.18 25.42
CA GLY A 235 -7.05 -11.12 24.65
C GLY A 235 -6.41 -10.05 25.54
N ILE A 236 -7.10 -9.62 26.60
CA ILE A 236 -6.57 -8.68 27.62
C ILE A 236 -5.38 -9.29 28.34
N LEU A 237 -5.43 -10.57 28.72
CA LEU A 237 -4.33 -11.25 29.40
C LEU A 237 -3.08 -11.32 28.52
N VAL A 238 -3.24 -11.70 27.25
CA VAL A 238 -2.13 -11.75 26.27
C VAL A 238 -1.56 -10.35 26.06
N LEU A 239 -2.43 -9.34 25.91
CA LEU A 239 -2.02 -7.94 25.76
C LEU A 239 -1.25 -7.45 26.99
N ALA A 240 -1.70 -7.78 28.21
CA ALA A 240 -0.97 -7.46 29.43
C ALA A 240 0.43 -8.09 29.45
N GLY A 241 0.55 -9.34 28.99
CA GLY A 241 1.85 -10.01 28.81
C GLY A 241 2.76 -9.34 27.78
N VAL A 242 2.20 -8.81 26.69
CA VAL A 242 2.95 -8.02 25.70
C VAL A 242 3.38 -6.67 26.28
N LEU A 243 2.48 -5.96 26.97
CA LEU A 243 2.72 -4.64 27.56
C LEU A 243 3.67 -4.67 28.76
N ALA A 244 3.86 -5.82 29.40
CA ALA A 244 4.88 -6.02 30.41
C ALA A 244 6.32 -5.82 29.87
N ARG A 245 6.50 -5.79 28.54
CA ARG A 245 7.79 -5.57 27.88
C ARG A 245 7.97 -4.08 27.50
N PRO A 246 9.00 -3.37 28.01
CA PRO A 246 9.16 -1.93 27.79
C PRO A 246 9.18 -1.50 26.31
N LYS A 247 9.97 -2.19 25.47
CA LYS A 247 10.04 -1.89 24.03
C LYS A 247 8.70 -2.06 23.31
N ALA A 248 7.93 -3.09 23.68
CA ALA A 248 6.61 -3.30 23.09
C ALA A 248 5.61 -2.22 23.50
N ARG A 249 5.67 -1.78 24.77
CA ARG A 249 4.88 -0.66 25.29
C ARG A 249 5.22 0.65 24.57
N GLU A 250 6.50 0.97 24.41
CA GLU A 250 6.97 2.17 23.70
C GLU A 250 6.49 2.18 22.24
N ALA A 251 6.71 1.08 21.50
CA ALA A 251 6.27 0.96 20.11
C ALA A 251 4.73 1.05 19.95
N LEU A 252 3.97 0.57 20.94
CA LEU A 252 2.50 0.67 20.92
C LEU A 252 1.98 2.08 21.20
N LEU A 253 2.71 2.87 21.97
CA LEU A 253 2.33 4.24 22.34
C LEU A 253 2.94 5.30 21.41
N ASP A 254 3.86 4.93 20.52
CA ASP A 254 4.48 5.84 19.56
C ASP A 254 3.43 6.47 18.61
N PRO A 255 3.31 7.82 18.59
CA PRO A 255 2.41 8.55 17.71
C PRO A 255 3.00 8.83 16.31
N THR A 256 4.27 8.50 16.06
CA THR A 256 4.99 8.86 14.81
C THR A 256 4.23 8.41 13.55
N ASN A 257 3.72 7.18 13.53
CA ASN A 257 2.94 6.66 12.40
C ASN A 257 1.66 7.47 12.13
N LEU A 258 1.01 7.99 13.18
CA LEU A 258 -0.20 8.80 13.00
C LEU A 258 0.13 10.18 12.43
N ARG A 259 1.24 10.79 12.90
CA ARG A 259 1.72 12.07 12.37
C ARG A 259 2.15 11.98 10.90
N ILE A 260 2.78 10.87 10.49
CA ILE A 260 3.12 10.64 9.08
C ILE A 260 1.84 10.50 8.23
N ARG A 261 0.83 9.77 8.74
CA ARG A 261 -0.46 9.62 8.04
C ARG A 261 -1.22 10.92 7.85
N GLU A 262 -1.06 11.89 8.75
CA GLU A 262 -1.62 13.24 8.58
C GLU A 262 -1.15 13.90 7.27
N VAL A 263 0.11 13.68 6.89
CA VAL A 263 0.66 14.15 5.60
C VAL A 263 -0.03 13.43 4.44
N PHE A 264 -0.18 12.10 4.50
CA PHE A 264 -0.87 11.31 3.48
C PHE A 264 -2.31 11.76 3.26
N TRP A 265 -3.02 12.02 4.35
CA TRP A 265 -4.42 12.40 4.33
C TRP A 265 -4.60 13.83 3.82
N THR A 266 -3.75 14.75 4.26
CA THR A 266 -3.77 16.14 3.78
C THR A 266 -3.50 16.23 2.29
N HIS A 267 -2.52 15.47 1.77
CA HIS A 267 -2.22 15.46 0.33
C HIS A 267 -3.32 14.75 -0.47
N SER A 268 -3.89 13.67 0.04
CA SER A 268 -5.07 13.03 -0.58
C SER A 268 -6.26 13.98 -0.70
N LEU A 269 -6.51 14.79 0.34
CA LEU A 269 -7.55 15.82 0.30
C LEU A 269 -7.21 16.93 -0.70
N SER A 270 -5.93 17.35 -0.75
CA SER A 270 -5.48 18.33 -1.74
C SER A 270 -5.65 17.85 -3.18
N MET A 271 -5.45 16.55 -3.44
CA MET A 271 -5.74 15.92 -4.73
C MET A 271 -7.24 15.96 -5.07
N LEU A 272 -8.09 15.62 -4.10
CA LEU A 272 -9.54 15.70 -4.26
C LEU A 272 -10.02 17.14 -4.49
N GLU A 273 -9.44 18.12 -3.80
CA GLU A 273 -9.76 19.54 -3.99
C GLU A 273 -9.32 20.04 -5.38
N ALA A 274 -8.16 19.59 -5.86
CA ALA A 274 -7.65 19.93 -7.19
C ALA A 274 -8.48 19.32 -8.32
N GLN A 275 -8.98 18.09 -8.15
CA GLN A 275 -9.79 17.37 -9.15
C GLN A 275 -11.05 16.72 -8.53
N PRO A 276 -12.10 17.50 -8.19
CA PRO A 276 -13.22 17.00 -7.37
C PRO A 276 -14.10 15.93 -8.03
N VAL A 277 -14.16 15.90 -9.36
CA VAL A 277 -15.08 15.02 -10.09
C VAL A 277 -14.37 13.73 -10.52
N THR A 278 -13.20 13.87 -11.14
CA THR A 278 -12.46 12.75 -11.73
C THR A 278 -11.41 12.18 -10.80
N GLY A 279 -10.99 12.94 -9.77
CA GLY A 279 -9.74 12.68 -9.07
C GLY A 279 -8.53 12.80 -10.00
N VAL A 280 -7.38 12.35 -9.52
CA VAL A 280 -6.13 12.28 -10.31
C VAL A 280 -6.08 11.08 -11.25
N GLY A 281 -7.11 10.24 -11.28
CA GLY A 281 -7.17 9.03 -12.10
C GLY A 281 -6.80 7.76 -11.35
N ALA A 282 -7.36 6.64 -11.81
CA ALA A 282 -7.17 5.32 -11.22
C ALA A 282 -5.69 4.93 -11.07
N GLY A 283 -5.29 4.55 -9.86
CA GLY A 283 -3.94 4.11 -9.53
C GLY A 283 -2.85 5.20 -9.55
N GLN A 284 -3.20 6.46 -9.80
CA GLN A 284 -2.21 7.53 -9.95
C GLN A 284 -1.79 8.16 -8.61
N TRP A 285 -2.38 7.78 -7.46
CA TRP A 285 -2.09 8.44 -6.17
C TRP A 285 -0.60 8.52 -5.86
N ARG A 286 0.13 7.42 -6.04
CA ARG A 286 1.57 7.31 -5.77
C ARG A 286 2.42 8.24 -6.65
N ILE A 287 1.94 8.56 -7.86
CA ILE A 287 2.63 9.41 -8.83
C ILE A 287 2.48 10.89 -8.44
N HIS A 288 1.28 11.27 -7.99
CA HIS A 288 0.96 12.64 -7.61
C HIS A 288 1.42 13.01 -6.20
N PHE A 289 1.52 12.05 -5.27
CA PHE A 289 1.80 12.31 -3.86
C PHE A 289 3.03 13.19 -3.62
N PRO A 290 4.21 12.93 -4.23
CA PRO A 290 5.39 13.78 -4.01
C PRO A 290 5.24 15.20 -4.58
N GLY A 291 4.28 15.43 -5.49
CA GLY A 291 3.98 16.74 -6.07
C GLY A 291 3.39 17.73 -5.07
N TYR A 292 2.77 17.24 -3.99
CA TYR A 292 2.24 18.06 -2.89
C TYR A 292 3.29 18.37 -1.82
N GLY A 293 4.53 17.90 -2.02
CA GLY A 293 5.65 18.09 -1.11
C GLY A 293 5.89 16.88 -0.21
N LEU A 294 7.11 16.73 0.31
CA LEU A 294 7.50 15.65 1.22
C LEU A 294 7.93 16.15 2.61
N ARG A 295 7.49 17.35 2.98
CA ARG A 295 7.81 17.91 4.30
C ARG A 295 7.07 17.12 5.40
N GLY A 296 7.81 16.72 6.44
CA GLY A 296 7.26 15.95 7.56
C GLY A 296 7.31 14.43 7.36
N MET A 297 7.73 13.98 6.17
CA MET A 297 8.01 12.58 5.88
C MET A 297 9.33 12.10 6.51
N ASN A 298 9.50 10.78 6.58
CA ASN A 298 10.77 10.17 6.95
C ASN A 298 11.89 10.62 6.00
N PRO A 299 13.13 10.80 6.50
CA PRO A 299 14.27 11.19 5.66
C PRO A 299 14.46 10.30 4.42
N SER A 300 14.27 8.99 4.57
CA SER A 300 14.37 8.03 3.45
C SER A 300 13.35 8.32 2.33
N VAL A 301 12.16 8.82 2.67
CA VAL A 301 11.15 9.21 1.67
C VAL A 301 11.52 10.53 1.03
N ALA A 302 11.99 11.50 1.82
CA ALA A 302 12.45 12.79 1.30
C ALA A 302 13.64 12.63 0.32
N GLU A 303 14.48 11.62 0.51
CA GLU A 303 15.60 11.27 -0.38
C GLU A 303 15.19 10.38 -1.56
N GLY A 304 13.96 9.85 -1.57
CA GLY A 304 13.49 8.89 -2.57
C GLY A 304 14.09 7.48 -2.43
N VAL A 305 14.74 7.17 -1.30
CA VAL A 305 15.21 5.80 -0.99
C VAL A 305 14.04 4.84 -0.79
N THR A 306 12.96 5.34 -0.19
CA THR A 306 11.68 4.65 -0.04
C THR A 306 10.58 5.52 -0.61
N ALA A 307 9.56 4.93 -1.21
CA ALA A 307 8.40 5.68 -1.71
C ALA A 307 7.13 5.28 -0.96
N GLU A 308 6.28 6.27 -0.72
CA GLU A 308 4.94 6.03 -0.19
C GLU A 308 4.00 5.83 -1.36
N VAL A 309 3.39 4.65 -1.43
CA VAL A 309 2.57 4.24 -2.58
C VAL A 309 1.07 4.22 -2.27
N ARG A 310 0.66 4.44 -1.01
CA ARG A 310 -0.74 4.39 -0.56
C ARG A 310 -1.04 5.42 0.53
N PRO A 311 -2.29 5.91 0.63
CA PRO A 311 -2.69 6.88 1.67
C PRO A 311 -3.05 6.25 3.03
N HIS A 312 -3.09 4.92 3.15
CA HIS A 312 -3.55 4.21 4.36
C HIS A 312 -4.96 4.63 4.84
N ASN A 313 -5.86 4.89 3.89
CA ASN A 313 -7.28 5.11 4.12
C ASN A 313 -8.00 4.98 2.77
N ASP A 314 -8.81 3.93 2.60
CA ASP A 314 -9.48 3.64 1.33
C ASP A 314 -10.48 4.74 0.93
N ALA A 315 -11.13 5.42 1.88
CA ALA A 315 -12.07 6.49 1.55
C ALA A 315 -11.34 7.69 0.93
N LEU A 316 -10.22 8.09 1.51
CA LEU A 316 -9.35 9.13 0.95
C LEU A 316 -8.66 8.66 -0.33
N TRP A 317 -8.32 7.38 -0.44
CA TRP A 317 -7.78 6.81 -1.68
C TRP A 317 -8.78 6.93 -2.83
N MET A 318 -10.04 6.53 -2.60
CA MET A 318 -11.11 6.68 -3.59
C MET A 318 -11.39 8.15 -3.92
N GLY A 319 -11.32 9.04 -2.93
CA GLY A 319 -11.45 10.47 -3.14
C GLY A 319 -10.34 11.05 -4.02
N ALA A 320 -9.09 10.72 -3.72
CA ALA A 320 -7.96 11.23 -4.46
C ALA A 320 -7.94 10.73 -5.92
N GLU A 321 -8.23 9.46 -6.17
CA GLU A 321 -8.14 8.86 -7.51
C GLU A 321 -9.42 8.98 -8.35
N HIS A 322 -10.60 9.10 -7.72
CA HIS A 322 -11.89 9.08 -8.41
C HIS A 322 -12.83 10.23 -8.00
N GLY A 323 -12.33 11.21 -7.25
CA GLY A 323 -13.11 12.36 -6.80
C GLY A 323 -14.22 12.01 -5.80
N TRP A 324 -15.16 12.94 -5.63
CA TRP A 324 -16.38 12.73 -4.86
C TRP A 324 -17.23 11.55 -5.33
N PRO A 325 -17.34 11.25 -6.65
CA PRO A 325 -18.00 10.03 -7.11
C PRO A 325 -17.39 8.76 -6.50
N GLY A 326 -16.06 8.67 -6.40
CA GLY A 326 -15.36 7.56 -5.75
C GLY A 326 -15.78 7.37 -4.29
N ILE A 327 -15.73 8.45 -3.51
CA ILE A 327 -16.17 8.45 -2.10
C ILE A 327 -17.63 8.04 -1.99
N ALA A 328 -18.50 8.57 -2.85
CA ALA A 328 -19.93 8.28 -2.81
C ALA A 328 -20.21 6.79 -3.08
N ILE A 329 -19.57 6.19 -4.09
CA ILE A 329 -19.72 4.76 -4.37
C ILE A 329 -19.18 3.92 -3.22
N TRP A 330 -18.00 4.25 -2.69
CA TRP A 330 -17.41 3.55 -1.54
C TRP A 330 -18.31 3.64 -0.30
N ALA A 331 -18.84 4.82 0.03
CA ALA A 331 -19.76 5.00 1.14
C ALA A 331 -21.08 4.24 0.92
N SER A 332 -21.58 4.22 -0.32
CA SER A 332 -22.80 3.51 -0.66
C SER A 332 -22.69 1.99 -0.42
N LEU A 333 -21.51 1.39 -0.60
CA LEU A 333 -21.27 -0.03 -0.29
C LEU A 333 -21.61 -0.31 1.18
N TRP A 334 -21.07 0.50 2.09
CA TRP A 334 -21.26 0.33 3.53
C TRP A 334 -22.70 0.63 3.97
N ILE A 335 -23.30 1.71 3.43
CA ILE A 335 -24.70 2.05 3.71
C ILE A 335 -25.63 0.94 3.20
N GLY A 336 -25.42 0.47 1.97
CA GLY A 336 -26.18 -0.62 1.36
C GLY A 336 -26.07 -1.91 2.16
N LEU A 337 -24.87 -2.24 2.65
CA LEU A 337 -24.65 -3.40 3.52
C LEU A 337 -25.37 -3.27 4.87
N ALA A 338 -25.32 -2.10 5.50
CA ALA A 338 -26.03 -1.85 6.75
C ALA A 338 -27.55 -1.97 6.58
N VAL A 339 -28.11 -1.44 5.49
CA VAL A 339 -29.54 -1.58 5.15
C VAL A 339 -29.91 -3.03 4.87
N ALA A 340 -29.09 -3.75 4.08
CA ALA A 340 -29.32 -5.16 3.77
C ALA A 340 -29.27 -6.02 5.02
N TRP A 341 -28.27 -5.82 5.89
CA TRP A 341 -28.18 -6.48 7.18
C TRP A 341 -29.39 -6.15 8.04
N TRP A 342 -29.79 -4.88 8.17
CA TRP A 342 -30.93 -4.51 8.99
C TRP A 342 -32.20 -5.27 8.59
N ARG A 343 -32.45 -5.39 7.28
CA ARG A 343 -33.59 -6.16 6.75
C ARG A 343 -33.48 -7.66 7.02
N LEU A 344 -32.27 -8.21 7.01
CA LEU A 344 -31.99 -9.64 7.13
C LEU A 344 -31.45 -10.06 8.50
N ARG A 345 -31.43 -9.18 9.50
CA ARG A 345 -30.81 -9.42 10.83
C ARG A 345 -31.42 -10.57 11.63
N ARG A 346 -32.51 -11.16 11.15
CA ARG A 346 -33.15 -12.35 11.73
C ARG A 346 -32.79 -13.64 10.99
N GLU A 347 -32.27 -13.54 9.77
CA GLU A 347 -31.85 -14.66 8.96
C GLU A 347 -30.50 -15.21 9.43
N ASP A 348 -30.32 -16.51 9.29
CA ASP A 348 -29.07 -17.13 9.66
C ASP A 348 -27.91 -16.66 8.75
N GLY A 349 -26.77 -16.35 9.35
CA GLY A 349 -25.57 -15.90 8.66
C GLY A 349 -25.48 -14.39 8.42
N ALA A 350 -26.56 -13.63 8.55
CA ALA A 350 -26.52 -12.17 8.35
C ALA A 350 -25.57 -11.46 9.32
N ASP A 351 -25.55 -11.89 10.59
CA ASP A 351 -24.65 -11.33 11.61
C ASP A 351 -23.17 -11.68 11.36
N LEU A 352 -22.86 -12.79 10.66
CA LEU A 352 -21.50 -13.10 10.24
C LEU A 352 -21.01 -12.05 9.22
N VAL A 353 -21.82 -11.77 8.20
CA VAL A 353 -21.49 -10.79 7.15
C VAL A 353 -21.29 -9.40 7.78
N ALA A 354 -22.16 -8.99 8.70
CA ALA A 354 -22.01 -7.73 9.42
C ALA A 354 -20.71 -7.69 10.27
N GLY A 355 -20.36 -8.81 10.92
CA GLY A 355 -19.12 -8.89 11.69
C GLY A 355 -17.85 -8.76 10.84
N ILE A 356 -17.82 -9.44 9.68
CA ILE A 356 -16.75 -9.29 8.69
C ILE A 356 -16.69 -7.83 8.20
N ALA A 357 -17.85 -7.25 7.85
CA ALA A 357 -17.95 -5.87 7.37
C ALA A 357 -17.43 -4.84 8.40
N LEU A 358 -17.72 -5.00 9.69
CA LEU A 358 -17.22 -4.11 10.73
C LEU A 358 -15.69 -4.13 10.84
N ILE A 359 -15.08 -5.31 10.76
CA ILE A 359 -13.62 -5.46 10.79
C ILE A 359 -13.00 -4.80 9.56
N VAL A 360 -13.52 -5.11 8.36
CA VAL A 360 -12.99 -4.56 7.10
C VAL A 360 -13.20 -3.06 6.98
N LEU A 361 -14.36 -2.53 7.39
CA LEU A 361 -14.61 -1.08 7.43
C LEU A 361 -13.64 -0.37 8.37
N THR A 362 -13.41 -0.93 9.55
CA THR A 362 -12.46 -0.31 10.48
C THR A 362 -11.05 -0.33 9.91
N TYR A 363 -10.66 -1.45 9.30
CA TYR A 363 -9.35 -1.57 8.67
C TYR A 363 -9.20 -0.62 7.48
N SER A 364 -10.23 -0.41 6.67
CA SER A 364 -10.21 0.50 5.51
C SER A 364 -10.13 1.98 5.86
N LEU A 365 -10.45 2.38 7.09
CA LEU A 365 -10.28 3.76 7.55
C LEU A 365 -8.84 4.10 7.96
N PHE A 366 -7.98 3.09 8.14
CA PHE A 366 -6.60 3.28 8.64
C PHE A 366 -5.53 2.53 7.85
N GLU A 367 -5.95 1.72 6.88
CA GLU A 367 -5.14 0.88 6.00
C GLU A 367 -5.88 0.73 4.66
N PHE A 368 -5.40 -0.17 3.80
CA PHE A 368 -5.79 -0.26 2.40
C PHE A 368 -6.24 -1.68 1.98
N PRO A 369 -7.24 -2.30 2.65
CA PRO A 369 -7.74 -3.62 2.27
C PRO A 369 -8.28 -3.69 0.85
N LEU A 370 -8.69 -2.57 0.24
CA LEU A 370 -9.13 -2.54 -1.16
C LEU A 370 -8.08 -3.09 -2.14
N GLU A 371 -6.80 -3.06 -1.80
CA GLU A 371 -5.73 -3.65 -2.61
C GLU A 371 -5.51 -5.14 -2.30
N ARG A 372 -5.97 -5.65 -1.15
CA ARG A 372 -5.57 -6.96 -0.62
C ARG A 372 -6.65 -8.02 -0.85
N ALA A 373 -6.44 -8.88 -1.85
CA ALA A 373 -7.35 -9.96 -2.21
C ALA A 373 -7.75 -10.86 -1.03
N ALA A 374 -6.79 -11.23 -0.17
CA ALA A 374 -7.01 -12.09 0.99
C ALA A 374 -8.05 -11.54 1.99
N VAL A 375 -8.26 -10.22 2.00
CA VAL A 375 -9.25 -9.54 2.85
C VAL A 375 -10.50 -9.18 2.04
N TRP A 376 -10.31 -8.51 0.91
CA TRP A 376 -11.42 -7.90 0.18
C TRP A 376 -12.30 -8.90 -0.57
N ILE A 377 -11.71 -9.96 -1.14
CA ILE A 377 -12.48 -10.97 -1.89
C ILE A 377 -13.44 -11.74 -0.97
N PRO A 378 -12.99 -12.32 0.18
CA PRO A 378 -13.92 -12.98 1.10
C PRO A 378 -15.00 -12.04 1.64
N PHE A 379 -14.66 -10.77 1.90
CA PHE A 379 -15.61 -9.76 2.32
C PHE A 379 -16.68 -9.46 1.26
N ILE A 380 -16.28 -9.15 0.03
CA ILE A 380 -17.23 -8.82 -1.04
C ILE A 380 -18.06 -10.04 -1.45
N LEU A 381 -17.47 -11.24 -1.41
CA LEU A 381 -18.20 -12.49 -1.57
C LEU A 381 -19.30 -12.63 -0.48
N ALA A 382 -18.97 -12.37 0.79
CA ALA A 382 -19.93 -12.37 1.90
C ALA A 382 -21.02 -11.30 1.74
N ALA A 383 -20.63 -10.09 1.33
CA ALA A 383 -21.52 -8.97 1.05
C ALA A 383 -22.53 -9.32 -0.05
N GLY A 384 -22.10 -10.01 -1.10
CA GLY A 384 -22.97 -10.53 -2.15
C GLY A 384 -23.97 -11.58 -1.65
N MET A 385 -23.61 -12.41 -0.67
CA MET A 385 -24.49 -13.43 -0.09
C MET A 385 -25.67 -12.85 0.70
N LEU A 386 -25.61 -11.59 1.12
CA LEU A 386 -26.58 -10.93 1.99
C LEU A 386 -27.86 -10.53 1.26
N ARG A 387 -28.70 -11.54 0.93
CA ARG A 387 -30.01 -11.37 0.29
C ARG A 387 -31.12 -12.19 0.97
N PRO A 388 -32.40 -11.83 0.82
CA PRO A 388 -33.52 -12.65 1.30
C PRO A 388 -33.51 -14.05 0.67
N ASN A 389 -33.86 -15.05 1.48
CA ASN A 389 -34.07 -16.42 1.02
C ASN A 389 -35.41 -16.59 0.28
N SER A 390 -36.40 -15.76 0.61
CA SER A 390 -37.72 -15.72 0.00
C SER A 390 -37.73 -14.83 -1.24
N LEU A 391 -37.51 -15.43 -2.40
CA LEU A 391 -37.89 -14.82 -3.67
C LEU A 391 -38.88 -15.76 -4.34
N GLU A 392 -40.14 -15.35 -4.37
CA GLU A 392 -41.11 -15.92 -5.29
C GLU A 392 -40.58 -15.75 -6.70
N THR A 393 -40.55 -16.87 -7.41
CA THR A 393 -40.17 -16.99 -8.81
C THR A 393 -41.20 -16.29 -9.69
N LYS A 394 -41.05 -14.98 -9.91
CA LYS A 394 -41.44 -14.44 -11.22
C LYS A 394 -40.31 -14.78 -12.18
N GLN A 395 -40.56 -15.79 -13.02
CA GLN A 395 -39.70 -16.17 -14.13
C GLN A 395 -39.61 -14.98 -15.09
N THR A 396 -38.62 -14.12 -14.93
CA THR A 396 -38.07 -13.43 -16.09
C THR A 396 -37.16 -14.44 -16.76
N GLU A 397 -37.51 -14.86 -17.98
CA GLU A 397 -36.68 -15.70 -18.85
C GLU A 397 -35.40 -14.95 -19.29
N PHE A 398 -34.55 -14.59 -18.34
CA PHE A 398 -33.17 -14.31 -18.67
C PHE A 398 -32.52 -15.64 -19.01
N ALA A 399 -31.93 -15.72 -20.21
CA ALA A 399 -31.26 -16.93 -20.65
C ALA A 399 -30.23 -17.34 -19.58
N ARG A 400 -30.33 -18.58 -19.08
CA ARG A 400 -29.56 -19.07 -17.91
C ARG A 400 -28.04 -18.93 -18.09
N TRP A 401 -27.57 -18.78 -19.33
CA TRP A 401 -26.17 -18.55 -19.68
C TRP A 401 -25.70 -17.11 -19.44
N LEU A 402 -26.57 -16.10 -19.46
CA LEU A 402 -26.14 -14.69 -19.42
C LEU A 402 -25.42 -14.34 -18.10
N PRO A 403 -25.93 -14.70 -16.90
CA PRO A 403 -25.18 -14.50 -15.66
C PRO A 403 -23.87 -15.31 -15.59
N ILE A 404 -23.79 -16.49 -16.24
CA ILE A 404 -22.55 -17.27 -16.35
C ILE A 404 -21.54 -16.53 -17.22
N GLY A 405 -21.99 -16.03 -18.37
CA GLY A 405 -21.17 -15.27 -19.31
C GLY A 405 -20.62 -14.01 -18.66
N VAL A 406 -21.44 -13.28 -17.91
CA VAL A 406 -21.01 -12.06 -17.18
C VAL A 406 -20.01 -12.40 -16.09
N ILE A 407 -20.30 -13.36 -15.19
CA ILE A 407 -19.37 -13.76 -14.13
C ILE A 407 -18.06 -14.29 -14.76
N GLY A 408 -18.17 -15.09 -15.81
CA GLY A 408 -17.03 -15.64 -16.55
C GLY A 408 -16.16 -14.56 -17.17
N ALA A 409 -16.77 -13.58 -17.85
CA ALA A 409 -16.05 -12.47 -18.47
C ALA A 409 -15.35 -11.57 -17.43
N LEU A 410 -16.04 -11.21 -16.34
CA LEU A 410 -15.46 -10.42 -15.25
C LEU A 410 -14.31 -11.16 -14.56
N THR A 411 -14.49 -12.46 -14.31
CA THR A 411 -13.45 -13.30 -13.69
C THR A 411 -12.27 -13.50 -14.64
N ALA A 412 -12.50 -13.64 -15.95
CA ALA A 412 -11.44 -13.74 -16.94
C ALA A 412 -10.63 -12.44 -17.06
N GLY A 413 -11.30 -11.28 -17.07
CA GLY A 413 -10.62 -9.97 -17.04
C GLY A 413 -9.78 -9.80 -15.78
N TYR A 414 -10.32 -10.17 -14.61
CA TYR A 414 -9.59 -10.16 -13.35
C TYR A 414 -8.38 -11.11 -13.33
N ALA A 415 -8.55 -12.34 -13.82
CA ALA A 415 -7.48 -13.32 -13.93
C ALA A 415 -6.38 -12.83 -14.89
N PHE A 416 -6.76 -12.25 -16.03
CA PHE A 416 -5.83 -11.66 -16.99
C PHE A 416 -5.00 -10.55 -16.34
N THR A 417 -5.64 -9.61 -15.65
CA THR A 417 -4.93 -8.56 -14.91
C THR A 417 -3.98 -9.13 -13.86
N ALA A 418 -4.38 -10.17 -13.12
CA ALA A 418 -3.50 -10.80 -12.13
C ALA A 418 -2.29 -11.50 -12.77
N VAL A 419 -2.46 -12.13 -13.94
CA VAL A 419 -1.34 -12.70 -14.71
C VAL A 419 -0.39 -11.61 -15.19
N GLN A 420 -0.91 -10.49 -15.70
CA GLN A 420 -0.08 -9.35 -16.10
C GLN A 420 0.64 -8.73 -14.91
N GLY A 421 0.00 -8.66 -13.74
CA GLY A 421 0.63 -8.21 -12.50
C GLY A 421 1.79 -9.10 -12.07
N ILE A 422 1.62 -10.43 -12.15
CA ILE A 422 2.69 -11.41 -11.86
C ILE A 422 3.85 -11.27 -12.85
N SER A 423 3.56 -11.14 -14.15
CA SER A 423 4.61 -10.98 -15.17
C SER A 423 5.40 -9.70 -14.92
N SER A 424 4.70 -8.58 -14.75
CA SER A 424 5.32 -7.28 -14.50
C SER A 424 6.18 -7.27 -13.24
N GLU A 425 5.70 -7.88 -12.15
CA GLU A 425 6.47 -7.94 -10.91
C GLU A 425 7.73 -8.80 -11.03
N ARG A 426 7.67 -9.90 -11.79
CA ARG A 426 8.86 -10.72 -12.10
C ARG A 426 9.90 -9.91 -12.88
N ASP A 427 9.46 -9.22 -13.93
CA ASP A 427 10.33 -8.41 -14.78
C ASP A 427 11.00 -7.29 -13.94
N GLN A 428 10.24 -6.66 -13.05
CA GLN A 428 10.75 -5.63 -12.15
C GLN A 428 11.72 -6.15 -11.10
N GLU A 429 11.49 -7.33 -10.52
CA GLU A 429 12.44 -7.94 -9.58
C GLU A 429 13.77 -8.27 -10.26
N GLU A 430 13.75 -8.66 -11.54
CA GLU A 430 14.98 -8.80 -12.33
C GLU A 430 15.72 -7.46 -12.48
N LEU A 431 15.02 -6.37 -12.82
CA LEU A 431 15.62 -5.03 -12.90
C LEU A 431 16.21 -4.58 -11.56
N LEU A 432 15.48 -4.78 -10.46
CA LEU A 432 15.93 -4.45 -9.12
C LEU A 432 17.17 -5.27 -8.72
N ALA A 433 17.20 -6.57 -9.04
CA ALA A 433 18.35 -7.43 -8.79
C ALA A 433 19.59 -7.00 -9.59
N LEU A 434 19.43 -6.68 -10.87
CA LEU A 434 20.50 -6.18 -11.73
C LEU A 434 21.01 -4.81 -11.26
N ASN A 435 20.11 -3.92 -10.83
CA ASN A 435 20.45 -2.62 -10.27
C ASN A 435 21.20 -2.76 -8.93
N ALA A 436 20.76 -3.66 -8.04
CA ALA A 436 21.47 -3.96 -6.80
C ALA A 436 22.89 -4.49 -7.04
N GLN A 437 23.10 -5.22 -8.13
CA GLN A 437 24.41 -5.69 -8.57
C GLN A 437 25.24 -4.64 -9.33
N GLN A 438 24.67 -3.45 -9.59
CA GLN A 438 25.27 -2.38 -10.39
C GLN A 438 25.70 -2.85 -11.81
N ASN A 439 24.96 -3.80 -12.39
CA ASN A 439 25.30 -4.44 -13.66
C ASN A 439 24.71 -3.69 -14.86
N ALA A 440 25.19 -2.46 -15.11
CA ALA A 440 24.68 -1.60 -16.18
C ALA A 440 24.64 -2.24 -17.58
N PRO A 441 25.63 -3.05 -18.03
CA PRO A 441 25.58 -3.70 -19.34
C PRO A 441 24.40 -4.66 -19.52
N LYS A 442 23.93 -5.30 -18.45
CA LYS A 442 22.75 -6.18 -18.48
C LYS A 442 21.46 -5.43 -18.14
N LEU A 443 21.53 -4.45 -17.25
CA LEU A 443 20.37 -3.68 -16.80
C LEU A 443 19.77 -2.83 -17.93
N LEU A 444 20.59 -2.20 -18.77
CA LEU A 444 20.09 -1.39 -19.88
C LEU A 444 19.19 -2.18 -20.86
N PRO A 445 19.65 -3.28 -21.48
CA PRO A 445 18.79 -4.03 -22.39
C PRO A 445 17.57 -4.62 -21.69
N ALA A 446 17.69 -5.09 -20.44
CA ALA A 446 16.55 -5.58 -19.67
C ALA A 446 15.49 -4.48 -19.42
N ALA A 447 15.92 -3.26 -19.06
CA ALA A 447 15.01 -2.13 -18.84
C ALA A 447 14.30 -1.69 -20.13
N LEU A 448 14.92 -1.88 -21.29
CA LEU A 448 14.32 -1.58 -22.60
C LEU A 448 13.36 -2.67 -23.07
N GLU A 449 13.71 -3.94 -22.86
CA GLU A 449 12.89 -5.09 -23.26
C GLU A 449 11.62 -5.19 -22.43
N THR A 450 11.72 -4.88 -21.14
CA THR A 450 10.60 -4.99 -20.20
C THR A 450 9.62 -3.83 -20.30
N LEU A 451 9.97 -2.70 -20.94
CA LEU A 451 9.12 -1.52 -20.99
C LEU A 451 7.90 -1.73 -21.90
N ASP A 452 6.74 -1.86 -21.29
CA ASP A 452 5.45 -1.90 -21.96
C ASP A 452 4.35 -1.21 -21.13
N SER A 453 3.12 -1.25 -21.64
CA SER A 453 1.96 -0.61 -21.00
C SER A 453 1.41 -1.29 -19.73
N TRP A 454 2.10 -2.30 -19.21
CA TRP A 454 1.85 -2.97 -17.93
C TRP A 454 3.01 -2.81 -16.94
N THR A 455 4.22 -2.53 -17.41
CA THR A 455 5.45 -2.52 -16.59
C THR A 455 6.01 -1.13 -16.30
N GLU A 456 5.29 -0.06 -16.65
CA GLU A 456 5.74 1.34 -16.60
C GLU A 456 6.38 1.73 -15.25
N LEU A 457 5.83 1.25 -14.13
CA LEU A 457 6.28 1.54 -12.77
C LEU A 457 6.54 0.25 -12.01
N ASP A 458 7.58 0.26 -11.17
CA ASP A 458 7.80 -0.81 -10.22
C ASP A 458 6.86 -0.75 -9.00
N ARG A 459 6.91 -1.79 -8.14
CA ARG A 459 6.12 -1.83 -6.89
C ARG A 459 6.39 -0.67 -5.92
N PHE A 460 7.53 0.02 -6.06
CA PHE A 460 7.91 1.20 -5.30
C PHE A 460 7.58 2.50 -6.04
N GLY A 461 7.03 2.43 -7.26
CA GLY A 461 6.72 3.59 -8.08
C GLY A 461 7.92 4.13 -8.88
N ASN A 462 9.05 3.42 -8.95
CA ASN A 462 10.15 3.81 -9.83
C ASN A 462 9.77 3.53 -11.29
N PRO A 463 9.89 4.52 -12.20
CA PRO A 463 9.62 4.26 -13.61
C PRO A 463 10.66 3.33 -14.25
N ALA A 464 10.26 2.37 -15.07
CA ALA A 464 11.20 1.48 -15.75
C ALA A 464 12.33 2.21 -16.53
N PRO A 465 12.06 3.33 -17.25
CA PRO A 465 13.10 4.11 -17.92
C PRO A 465 14.16 4.70 -16.98
N TYR A 466 13.88 4.85 -15.68
CA TYR A 466 14.88 5.30 -14.71
C TYR A 466 16.10 4.36 -14.68
N PHE A 467 15.87 3.04 -14.73
CA PHE A 467 16.95 2.04 -14.74
C PHE A 467 17.79 2.10 -16.03
N ALA A 468 17.12 2.36 -17.16
CA ALA A 468 17.79 2.61 -18.44
C ALA A 468 18.65 3.88 -18.36
N GLY A 469 18.13 4.97 -17.80
CA GLY A 469 18.88 6.22 -17.61
C GLY A 469 20.11 6.07 -16.73
N MET A 470 19.97 5.38 -15.60
CA MET A 470 21.11 5.07 -14.71
C MET A 470 22.18 4.23 -15.42
N SER A 471 21.77 3.22 -16.16
CA SER A 471 22.68 2.33 -16.89
C SER A 471 23.39 3.06 -18.04
N ALA A 472 22.63 3.83 -18.83
CA ALA A 472 23.16 4.65 -19.91
C ALA A 472 24.18 5.67 -19.38
N MET A 473 23.89 6.34 -18.26
CA MET A 473 24.83 7.28 -17.64
C MET A 473 26.16 6.61 -17.32
N PHE A 474 26.13 5.42 -16.71
CA PHE A 474 27.35 4.67 -16.37
C PHE A 474 28.12 4.22 -17.62
N LEU A 475 27.43 3.69 -18.63
CA LEU A 475 28.06 3.20 -19.86
C LEU A 475 28.64 4.34 -20.70
N GLU A 476 27.93 5.48 -20.80
CA GLU A 476 28.41 6.66 -21.50
C GLU A 476 29.64 7.28 -20.82
N ALA A 477 29.71 7.27 -19.48
CA ALA A 477 30.88 7.75 -18.73
C ALA A 477 32.17 6.97 -19.07
N GLN A 478 32.06 5.72 -19.54
CA GLN A 478 33.20 4.89 -19.92
C GLN A 478 33.71 5.14 -21.34
N ARG A 479 32.96 5.87 -22.18
CA ARG A 479 33.30 6.09 -23.59
C ARG A 479 34.43 7.10 -23.81
N GLY A 480 34.81 7.86 -22.78
CA GLY A 480 35.89 8.84 -22.85
C GLY A 480 35.69 10.01 -21.89
N PRO A 481 36.47 11.10 -22.06
CA PRO A 481 36.32 12.31 -21.27
C PRO A 481 34.91 12.91 -21.41
N LEU A 482 34.40 13.47 -20.32
CA LEU A 482 33.09 14.12 -20.32
C LEU A 482 33.16 15.43 -21.12
N THR A 483 32.21 15.61 -22.03
CA THR A 483 32.05 16.81 -22.86
C THR A 483 30.63 17.36 -22.72
N ALA A 484 30.37 18.53 -23.31
CA ALA A 484 29.04 19.13 -23.32
C ALA A 484 27.96 18.27 -24.00
N SER A 485 28.33 17.24 -24.77
CA SER A 485 27.41 16.29 -25.42
C SER A 485 27.34 14.92 -24.72
N SER A 486 28.05 14.72 -23.61
CA SER A 486 27.97 13.46 -22.85
C SER A 486 26.58 13.23 -22.25
N PHE A 487 26.24 11.96 -22.02
CA PHE A 487 25.02 11.50 -21.34
C PHE A 487 23.72 11.78 -22.10
N SER A 488 23.76 11.81 -23.44
CA SER A 488 22.56 12.12 -24.23
C SER A 488 21.51 11.01 -24.16
N GLU A 489 21.93 9.75 -24.09
CA GLU A 489 20.99 8.62 -23.95
C GLU A 489 20.40 8.62 -22.54
N ALA A 490 21.24 8.82 -21.52
CA ALA A 490 20.80 8.94 -20.14
C ALA A 490 19.79 10.07 -19.92
N GLU A 491 20.04 11.25 -20.48
CA GLU A 491 19.13 12.40 -20.42
C GLU A 491 17.77 12.05 -21.03
N ALA A 492 17.73 11.40 -22.19
CA ALA A 492 16.49 10.98 -22.83
C ALA A 492 15.67 10.01 -21.95
N TYR A 493 16.31 9.00 -21.36
CA TYR A 493 15.62 8.05 -20.48
C TYR A 493 15.16 8.68 -19.15
N PHE A 494 15.93 9.60 -18.58
CA PHE A 494 15.49 10.33 -17.39
C PHE A 494 14.29 11.24 -17.69
N LEU A 495 14.27 11.90 -18.85
CA LEU A 495 13.12 12.69 -19.28
C LEU A 495 11.89 11.79 -19.51
N GLN A 496 12.05 10.64 -20.16
CA GLN A 496 10.98 9.64 -20.31
C GLN A 496 10.48 9.14 -18.94
N SER A 497 11.38 8.94 -17.96
CA SER A 497 10.99 8.60 -16.59
C SER A 497 10.15 9.69 -15.94
N LEU A 498 10.43 10.97 -16.22
CA LEU A 498 9.64 12.10 -15.72
C LEU A 498 8.32 12.30 -16.47
N GLU A 499 8.17 11.77 -17.69
CA GLU A 499 6.87 11.67 -18.36
C GLU A 499 5.95 10.67 -17.64
N LEU A 500 6.48 9.52 -17.21
CA LEU A 500 5.73 8.49 -16.46
C LEU A 500 5.53 8.83 -14.98
N HIS A 501 6.46 9.57 -14.38
CA HIS A 501 6.34 10.03 -13.00
C HIS A 501 6.98 11.42 -12.82
N PRO A 502 6.20 12.51 -13.05
CA PRO A 502 6.71 13.89 -13.04
C PRO A 502 7.21 14.40 -11.68
N HIS A 503 6.91 13.64 -10.61
CA HIS A 503 7.30 13.96 -9.25
C HIS A 503 8.30 12.94 -8.67
N HIS A 504 8.91 12.10 -9.50
CA HIS A 504 9.87 11.10 -9.06
C HIS A 504 11.15 11.75 -8.54
N VAL A 505 11.31 11.76 -7.20
CA VAL A 505 12.40 12.44 -6.49
C VAL A 505 13.76 11.95 -6.98
N VAL A 506 13.92 10.64 -7.15
CA VAL A 506 15.20 10.05 -7.52
C VAL A 506 15.59 10.42 -8.94
N THR A 507 14.65 10.38 -9.90
CA THR A 507 14.96 10.79 -11.30
C THR A 507 15.34 12.27 -11.36
N TRP A 508 14.63 13.16 -10.67
CA TRP A 508 15.01 14.57 -10.59
C TRP A 508 16.43 14.76 -10.04
N TYR A 509 16.78 14.03 -9.00
CA TYR A 509 18.12 14.07 -8.41
C TYR A 509 19.20 13.57 -9.36
N GLN A 510 18.98 12.43 -10.03
CA GLN A 510 19.96 11.85 -10.95
C GLN A 510 20.12 12.66 -12.23
N LEU A 511 19.03 13.21 -12.78
CA LEU A 511 19.09 14.12 -13.91
C LEU A 511 19.92 15.38 -13.56
N ALA A 512 19.72 15.94 -12.36
CA ALA A 512 20.51 17.09 -11.90
C ALA A 512 21.99 16.74 -11.67
N ASN A 513 22.28 15.55 -11.13
CA ASN A 513 23.66 15.05 -10.98
C ASN A 513 24.32 14.90 -12.35
N MET A 514 23.61 14.34 -13.32
CA MET A 514 24.07 14.15 -14.69
C MET A 514 24.43 15.48 -15.35
N TYR A 515 23.58 16.52 -15.24
CA TYR A 515 23.93 17.88 -15.69
C TYR A 515 25.19 18.43 -15.01
N ARG A 516 25.34 18.20 -13.69
CA ARG A 516 26.55 18.62 -12.96
C ARG A 516 27.81 17.91 -13.47
N TYR A 517 27.76 16.59 -13.68
CA TYR A 517 28.90 15.82 -14.19
C TYR A 517 29.30 16.27 -15.60
N ARG A 518 28.32 16.69 -16.41
CA ARG A 518 28.54 17.30 -17.73
C ARG A 518 29.12 18.72 -17.69
N GLY A 519 29.17 19.35 -16.51
CA GLY A 519 29.61 20.74 -16.34
C GLY A 519 28.54 21.79 -16.67
N ASP A 520 27.29 21.38 -16.93
CA ASP A 520 26.17 22.28 -17.18
C ASP A 520 25.54 22.75 -15.86
N ALA A 521 26.26 23.64 -15.17
CA ALA A 521 25.83 24.19 -13.89
C ALA A 521 24.46 24.92 -13.94
N PRO A 522 24.13 25.70 -14.99
CA PRO A 522 22.81 26.31 -15.14
C PRO A 522 21.67 25.28 -15.19
N LYS A 523 21.75 24.24 -16.03
CA LYS A 523 20.70 23.20 -16.07
C LYS A 523 20.63 22.40 -14.78
N ALA A 524 21.79 22.11 -14.17
CA ALA A 524 21.85 21.43 -12.88
C ALA A 524 21.10 22.23 -11.80
N GLU A 525 21.32 23.54 -11.71
CA GLU A 525 20.59 24.41 -10.78
C GLU A 525 19.08 24.35 -10.99
N VAL A 526 18.60 24.53 -12.23
CA VAL A 526 17.16 24.51 -12.53
C VAL A 526 16.56 23.17 -12.09
N THR A 527 17.26 22.07 -12.39
CA THR A 527 16.81 20.72 -12.06
C THR A 527 16.83 20.44 -10.55
N TYR A 528 17.85 20.90 -9.81
CA TYR A 528 17.85 20.82 -8.34
C TYR A 528 16.75 21.66 -7.71
N ARG A 529 16.43 22.83 -8.27
CA ARG A 529 15.31 23.64 -7.78
C ARG A 529 13.98 22.93 -7.98
N GLU A 530 13.78 22.23 -9.10
CA GLU A 530 12.62 21.36 -9.31
C GLU A 530 12.54 20.20 -8.31
N LEU A 531 13.67 19.53 -8.04
CA LEU A 531 13.77 18.52 -6.97
C LEU A 531 13.33 19.11 -5.62
N LEU A 532 13.88 20.26 -5.24
CA LEU A 532 13.65 20.87 -3.93
C LEU A 532 12.25 21.49 -3.76
N LYS A 533 11.51 21.74 -4.85
CA LYS A 533 10.06 22.05 -4.76
C LYS A 533 9.27 20.85 -4.21
N ARG A 534 9.62 19.63 -4.64
CA ARG A 534 8.96 18.36 -4.26
C ARG A 534 9.49 17.84 -2.92
N SER A 535 10.81 17.90 -2.74
CA SER A 535 11.48 17.51 -1.51
C SER A 535 12.36 18.64 -0.95
N PRO A 536 11.77 19.62 -0.23
CA PRO A 536 12.50 20.77 0.30
C PRO A 536 13.61 20.44 1.31
N ARG A 537 13.61 19.21 1.84
CA ARG A 537 14.58 18.73 2.83
C ARG A 537 15.53 17.67 2.28
N HIS A 538 15.64 17.54 0.96
CA HIS A 538 16.56 16.58 0.34
C HIS A 538 18.02 17.01 0.56
N PRO A 539 18.82 16.31 1.39
CA PRO A 539 20.16 16.78 1.76
C PRO A 539 21.08 16.91 0.53
N GLY A 540 21.17 15.84 -0.27
CA GLY A 540 21.96 15.82 -1.50
C GLY A 540 21.57 16.91 -2.52
N GLY A 541 20.28 17.17 -2.70
CA GLY A 541 19.78 18.23 -3.59
C GLY A 541 20.19 19.63 -3.14
N GLN A 542 20.14 19.93 -1.83
CA GLN A 542 20.56 21.22 -1.30
C GLN A 542 22.08 21.41 -1.41
N MET A 543 22.87 20.39 -1.06
CA MET A 543 24.32 20.44 -1.20
C MET A 543 24.73 20.61 -2.65
N HIS A 544 24.18 19.82 -3.57
CA HIS A 544 24.55 19.88 -4.98
C HIS A 544 24.03 21.12 -5.69
N LEU A 545 22.91 21.69 -5.27
CA LEU A 545 22.49 23.03 -5.71
C LEU A 545 23.55 24.08 -5.35
N ALA A 546 24.10 24.04 -4.14
CA ALA A 546 25.15 24.96 -3.73
C ALA A 546 26.42 24.81 -4.59
N HIS A 547 26.81 23.57 -4.91
CA HIS A 547 27.90 23.31 -5.86
C HIS A 547 27.63 23.91 -7.25
N SER A 548 26.42 23.73 -7.79
CA SER A 548 26.01 24.34 -9.07
C SER A 548 26.01 25.87 -9.03
N LEU A 549 25.69 26.49 -7.88
CA LEU A 549 25.75 27.94 -7.69
C LEU A 549 27.20 28.44 -7.62
N LEU A 550 28.09 27.73 -6.92
CA LEU A 550 29.52 28.05 -6.87
C LEU A 550 30.19 27.97 -8.24
N ALA A 551 29.85 26.96 -9.04
CA ALA A 551 30.31 26.84 -10.43
C ALA A 551 29.86 28.00 -11.32
N GLN A 552 28.78 28.69 -10.96
CA GLN A 552 28.27 29.90 -11.61
C GLN A 552 28.76 31.20 -10.94
N ASN A 553 29.73 31.12 -10.03
CA ASN A 553 30.26 32.26 -9.27
C ASN A 553 29.19 33.01 -8.45
N ARG A 554 28.23 32.27 -7.86
CA ARG A 554 27.16 32.77 -6.98
C ARG A 554 27.33 32.28 -5.52
N PRO A 555 28.40 32.69 -4.83
CA PRO A 555 28.76 32.16 -3.52
C PRO A 555 27.81 32.58 -2.38
N GLU A 556 27.17 33.76 -2.45
CA GLU A 556 26.19 34.19 -1.45
C GLU A 556 24.99 33.24 -1.38
N GLU A 557 24.42 32.89 -2.53
CA GLU A 557 23.29 31.97 -2.59
C GLU A 557 23.70 30.55 -2.20
N ALA A 558 24.90 30.11 -2.60
CA ALA A 558 25.44 28.81 -2.18
C ALA A 558 25.57 28.72 -0.65
N ALA A 559 26.13 29.75 -0.02
CA ALA A 559 26.25 29.82 1.44
C ALA A 559 24.87 29.80 2.12
N ALA A 560 23.89 30.53 1.58
CA ALA A 560 22.53 30.54 2.12
C ALA A 560 21.85 29.16 2.00
N VAL A 561 21.97 28.48 0.86
CA VAL A 561 21.42 27.14 0.64
C VAL A 561 22.05 26.13 1.61
N LEU A 562 23.38 26.12 1.74
CA LEU A 562 24.08 25.24 2.69
C LEU A 562 23.66 25.56 4.13
N PHE A 563 23.59 26.85 4.49
CA PHE A 563 23.17 27.26 5.83
C PHE A 563 21.73 26.80 6.15
N ALA A 564 20.82 26.81 5.17
CA ALA A 564 19.46 26.31 5.30
C ALA A 564 19.32 24.78 5.13
N ALA A 565 20.38 24.08 4.71
CA ALA A 565 20.31 22.66 4.38
C ALA A 565 19.96 21.77 5.59
N PHE A 566 19.22 20.69 5.36
CA PHE A 566 18.85 19.72 6.39
C PHE A 566 19.78 18.50 6.35
N GLY A 567 20.21 18.04 7.51
CA GLY A 567 21.12 16.92 7.69
C GLY A 567 21.44 16.71 9.18
N ASP A 568 22.05 15.57 9.48
CA ASP A 568 22.63 15.32 10.80
C ASP A 568 24.09 15.79 10.86
N GLU A 569 24.71 15.68 12.04
CA GLU A 569 26.10 16.10 12.22
C GLU A 569 27.05 15.34 11.30
N ALA A 570 26.84 14.03 11.12
CA ALA A 570 27.66 13.21 10.24
C ALA A 570 27.58 13.69 8.77
N TYR A 571 26.40 14.08 8.31
CA TYR A 571 26.17 14.62 6.98
C TYR A 571 26.95 15.92 6.76
N TYR A 572 26.89 16.87 7.71
CA TYR A 572 27.61 18.15 7.56
C TYR A 572 29.12 17.98 7.57
N GLN A 573 29.64 16.95 8.25
CA GLN A 573 31.07 16.66 8.28
C GLN A 573 31.59 15.96 7.01
N GLN A 574 30.71 15.60 6.07
CA GLN A 574 31.15 15.05 4.79
C GLN A 574 32.06 16.06 4.06
N PRO A 575 33.18 15.62 3.46
CA PRO A 575 34.12 16.50 2.79
C PRO A 575 33.45 17.42 1.76
N ASP A 576 32.50 16.89 0.98
CA ASP A 576 31.82 17.65 -0.07
C ASP A 576 30.99 18.82 0.48
N TYR A 577 30.29 18.61 1.59
CA TYR A 577 29.51 19.67 2.25
C TYR A 577 30.44 20.70 2.89
N ARG A 578 31.44 20.24 3.65
CA ARG A 578 32.42 21.08 4.33
C ARG A 578 33.17 21.98 3.33
N ASN A 579 33.70 21.40 2.26
CA ASN A 579 34.48 22.12 1.27
C ASN A 579 33.62 23.16 0.54
N ALA A 580 32.38 22.81 0.16
CA ALA A 580 31.46 23.76 -0.46
C ALA A 580 31.09 24.93 0.48
N ALA A 581 30.86 24.65 1.76
CA ALA A 581 30.56 25.69 2.74
C ALA A 581 31.73 26.66 2.93
N ILE A 582 32.95 26.13 3.08
CA ILE A 582 34.17 26.95 3.19
C ILE A 582 34.36 27.78 1.92
N GLN A 583 34.29 27.16 0.75
CA GLN A 583 34.44 27.85 -0.53
C GLN A 583 33.42 28.98 -0.68
N ALA A 584 32.15 28.70 -0.40
CA ALA A 584 31.09 29.70 -0.45
C ALA A 584 31.36 30.87 0.49
N LEU A 585 31.69 30.61 1.76
CA LEU A 585 31.96 31.67 2.75
C LEU A 585 33.19 32.51 2.38
N ARG A 586 34.25 31.88 1.85
CA ARG A 586 35.46 32.58 1.41
C ARG A 586 35.21 33.47 0.20
N GLN A 587 34.33 33.06 -0.71
CA GLN A 587 34.01 33.79 -1.95
C GLN A 587 32.83 34.75 -1.79
N CYS A 588 32.07 34.69 -0.69
CA CYS A 588 30.94 35.58 -0.42
C CYS A 588 31.36 37.07 -0.42
N PRO A 589 30.47 37.98 -0.84
CA PRO A 589 30.67 39.42 -0.58
C PRO A 589 30.64 39.70 0.93
N ASP A 590 31.20 40.83 1.36
CA ASP A 590 31.29 41.18 2.79
C ASP A 590 29.92 41.40 3.45
N ARG A 591 28.90 41.72 2.64
CA ARG A 591 27.53 41.91 3.07
C ARG A 591 26.61 40.97 2.32
N VAL A 592 25.85 40.17 3.05
CA VAL A 592 24.88 39.20 2.52
C VAL A 592 23.53 39.36 3.21
N ALA A 593 22.46 38.95 2.54
CA ALA A 593 21.10 39.10 3.05
C ALA A 593 20.78 38.18 4.25
N MET A 594 21.30 36.96 4.25
CA MET A 594 20.99 35.97 5.29
C MET A 594 21.75 36.26 6.58
N LYS A 595 21.04 36.71 7.63
CA LYS A 595 21.64 37.10 8.92
C LYS A 595 22.56 36.05 9.55
N GLY A 596 22.18 34.77 9.48
CA GLY A 596 23.00 33.67 9.99
C GLY A 596 24.33 33.55 9.26
N VAL A 597 24.32 33.66 7.92
CA VAL A 597 25.55 33.68 7.12
C VAL A 597 26.37 34.94 7.42
N GLN A 598 25.73 36.12 7.51
CA GLN A 598 26.41 37.37 7.83
C GLN A 598 27.16 37.30 9.16
N ALA A 599 26.57 36.67 10.19
CA ALA A 599 27.22 36.51 11.48
C ALA A 599 28.54 35.73 11.39
N VAL A 600 28.58 34.69 10.55
CA VAL A 600 29.81 33.92 10.27
C VAL A 600 30.82 34.77 9.48
N LEU A 601 30.35 35.53 8.48
CA LEU A 601 31.21 36.36 7.64
C LEU A 601 31.89 37.50 8.40
N ASN A 602 31.27 38.03 9.47
CA ASN A 602 31.87 39.06 10.32
C ASN A 602 33.20 38.64 10.96
N GLU A 603 33.40 37.33 11.16
CA GLU A 603 34.61 36.75 11.77
C GLU A 603 35.50 36.05 10.73
N ARG A 604 35.13 36.10 9.44
CA ARG A 604 35.79 35.33 8.37
C ARG A 604 37.29 35.59 8.25
N ALA A 605 37.71 36.84 8.38
CA ALA A 605 39.11 37.22 8.21
C ALA A 605 40.01 36.73 9.35
N SER A 606 39.47 36.53 10.55
CA SER A 606 40.20 36.08 11.74
C SER A 606 40.25 34.56 11.89
N LEU A 607 39.53 33.81 11.05
CA LEU A 607 39.40 32.35 11.16
C LEU A 607 40.10 31.65 9.98
N ASP A 608 40.79 30.54 10.26
CA ASP A 608 41.23 29.58 9.25
C ASP A 608 40.03 28.75 8.74
N ASP A 609 40.22 27.87 7.75
CA ASP A 609 39.10 27.14 7.14
C ASP A 609 38.40 26.19 8.11
N THR A 610 39.14 25.61 9.05
CA THR A 610 38.60 24.74 10.10
C THR A 610 37.77 25.55 11.09
N GLY A 611 38.29 26.68 11.58
CA GLY A 611 37.60 27.58 12.49
C GLY A 611 36.37 28.24 11.83
N LEU A 612 36.48 28.60 10.55
CA LEU A 612 35.38 29.19 9.79
C LEU A 612 34.21 28.21 9.64
N PHE A 613 34.50 26.95 9.33
CA PHE A 613 33.47 25.92 9.24
C PHE A 613 32.87 25.57 10.61
N ALA A 614 33.69 25.50 11.66
CA ALA A 614 33.19 25.31 13.02
C ALA A 614 32.25 26.44 13.46
N ARG A 615 32.61 27.70 13.16
CA ARG A 615 31.76 28.87 13.42
C ARG A 615 30.46 28.81 12.63
N PHE A 616 30.52 28.39 11.37
CA PHE A 616 29.34 28.15 10.52
C PHE A 616 28.38 27.14 11.14
N LEU A 617 28.88 25.98 11.58
CA LEU A 617 28.04 24.96 12.20
C LEU A 617 27.45 25.42 13.54
N ALA A 618 28.22 26.16 14.35
CA ALA A 618 27.72 26.72 15.61
C ALA A 618 26.57 27.73 15.39
N GLU A 619 26.71 28.61 14.38
CA GLU A 619 25.66 29.57 14.03
C GLU A 619 24.43 28.85 13.45
N LYS A 620 24.65 27.86 12.58
CA LYS A 620 23.59 27.02 12.02
C LYS A 620 22.81 26.28 13.11
N ALA A 621 23.50 25.70 14.10
CA ALA A 621 22.86 25.02 15.23
C ALA A 621 22.00 25.98 16.06
N THR A 622 22.49 27.20 16.28
CA THR A 622 21.73 28.27 16.96
C THR A 622 20.50 28.68 16.16
N TRP A 623 20.59 28.72 14.83
CA TRP A 623 19.48 29.07 13.94
C TRP A 623 18.41 27.98 13.88
N ILE A 624 18.81 26.70 13.83
CA ILE A 624 17.87 25.56 13.82
C ILE A 624 17.13 25.42 15.16
N GLY A 625 17.76 25.82 16.28
CA GLY A 625 17.16 25.79 17.62
C GLY A 625 16.19 26.94 17.94
N ARG A 626 16.05 27.92 17.05
CA ARG A 626 15.06 29.02 17.13
C ARG A 626 13.86 28.71 16.26
#